data_AF-A0A7L7VT58-F1
#
_entry.id   AF-A0A7L7VT58-F1
#
_cell.length_a   1.000
_cell.length_b   1.000
_cell.length_c   1.000
_cell.angle_alpha   90.00
_cell.angle_beta   90.00
_cell.angle_gamma   90.00
#
_symmetry.space_group_name_H-M   'P 1'
#
loop_
_entity.id
_entity.type
_entity.pdbx_description
1 polymer ?
#
loop_
_entity_poly.entity_id
_entity_poly.type
_entity_poly.pdbx_seq_one_letter_code
_entity_poly.pdbx_strand_id
1 'polypeptide(L)' 'MSTGLDVLATGFRGIARYLGGVMGADAYTKYVEFHRAAGHQEPPLSEREFWRDRTDRQDSNPQGRCC' A
#
# COMPACT_ATOMS: atom_id res chain seq x y z
N MET A 1 17.79 22.79 21.54
CA MET A 1 16.98 23.42 20.48
C MET A 1 16.65 22.35 19.44
N SER A 2 15.72 21.43 19.74
CA SER A 2 15.48 20.24 18.88
C SER A 2 14.00 19.97 18.60
N THR A 3 13.10 20.52 19.42
CA THR A 3 11.64 20.31 19.36
C THR A 3 11.03 20.72 18.01
N GLY A 4 11.58 21.72 17.33
CA GLY A 4 11.08 22.17 16.03
C GLY A 4 11.33 21.17 14.89
N LEU A 5 12.46 20.46 14.92
CA LEU A 5 12.78 19.44 13.91
C LEU A 5 11.93 18.18 14.09
N ASP A 6 11.66 17.79 15.35
CA ASP A 6 10.80 16.63 15.65
C ASP A 6 9.35 16.83 15.18
N VAL A 7 8.80 18.04 15.37
CA VAL A 7 7.45 18.38 14.89
C VAL A 7 7.38 18.37 13.37
N LEU A 8 8.39 18.94 12.69
CA LEU A 8 8.46 18.91 11.22
C LEU A 8 8.60 17.47 10.71
N ALA A 9 9.49 16.67 11.28
CA ALA A 9 9.68 15.27 10.89
C ALA A 9 8.40 14.44 11.07
N THR A 10 7.66 14.67 12.17
CA THR A 10 6.37 14.00 12.43
C THR A 10 5.31 14.43 11.40
N GLY A 11 5.23 15.72 11.07
CA GLY A 11 4.33 16.26 10.05
C GLY A 11 4.60 15.69 8.65
N PHE A 12 5.86 15.65 8.24
CA PHE A 12 6.27 15.06 6.95
C PHE A 12 5.91 13.57 6.86
N ARG A 13 6.06 12.82 7.95
CA ARG A 13 5.69 11.39 7.99
C ARG A 13 4.18 11.18 7.83
N GLY A 14 3.36 12.08 8.38
CA GLY A 14 1.91 12.09 8.19
C GLY A 14 1.53 12.36 6.73
N ILE A 15 2.14 13.38 6.11
CA ILE A 15 1.91 13.71 4.70
C ILE A 15 2.36 12.56 3.77
N ALA A 16 3.52 11.95 4.02
CA ALA A 16 4.00 10.81 3.26
C ALA A 16 3.07 9.60 3.35
N ARG A 17 2.50 9.32 4.53
CA ARG A 17 1.47 8.28 4.68
C ARG A 17 0.18 8.63 3.96
N TYR A 18 -0.27 9.88 4.04
CA TYR A 18 -1.47 10.34 3.34
C TYR A 18 -1.30 10.22 1.82
N LEU A 19 -0.20 10.74 1.28
CA LEU A 19 0.12 10.64 -0.15
C LEU A 19 0.34 9.19 -0.57
N GLY A 20 0.99 8.37 0.25
CA GLY A 20 1.12 6.93 0.02
C GLY A 20 -0.25 6.22 -0.03
N GLY A 21 -1.18 6.63 0.84
CA GLY A 21 -2.58 6.20 0.84
C GLY A 21 -3.34 6.59 -0.43
N VAL A 22 -3.18 7.83 -0.87
CA VAL A 22 -3.87 8.40 -2.05
C VAL A 22 -3.33 7.82 -3.36
N MET A 23 -2.01 7.67 -3.47
CA MET A 23 -1.34 7.09 -4.66
C MET A 23 -1.41 5.56 -4.69
N GLY A 24 -1.92 4.93 -3.62
CA GLY A 24 -1.97 3.48 -3.50
C GLY A 24 -0.61 2.81 -3.25
N ALA A 25 0.43 3.58 -2.93
CA ALA A 25 1.75 3.06 -2.57
C ALA A 25 1.72 2.23 -1.27
N ASP A 26 0.68 2.40 -0.44
CA ASP A 26 0.47 1.61 0.78
C ASP A 26 -0.32 0.31 0.56
N ALA A 27 -0.69 -0.02 -0.68
CA ALA A 27 -1.52 -1.18 -1.00
C ALA A 27 -0.92 -2.52 -0.53
N TYR A 28 0.40 -2.69 -0.63
CA TYR A 28 1.08 -3.89 -0.14
C TYR A 28 1.03 -4.00 1.39
N THR A 29 1.19 -2.88 2.10
CA THR A 29 1.10 -2.86 3.57
C THR A 29 -0.29 -3.29 4.04
N LYS A 30 -1.34 -2.72 3.43
CA LYS A 30 -2.74 -3.12 3.69
C LYS A 30 -2.98 -4.60 3.38
N TYR A 31 -2.41 -5.12 2.29
CA TYR A 31 -2.50 -6.55 1.95
C TYR A 31 -1.91 -7.43 3.04
N VAL A 32 -0.70 -7.13 3.53
CA VAL A 32 -0.05 -7.91 4.60
C VAL A 32 -0.84 -7.81 5.91
N GLU A 33 -1.34 -6.63 6.27
CA GLU A 33 -2.20 -6.44 7.44
C GLU A 33 -3.47 -7.28 7.36
N PHE A 34 -4.15 -7.25 6.21
CA PHE A 34 -5.33 -8.07 5.97
C PHE A 34 -4.98 -9.57 6.01
N HIS A 35 -3.88 -9.99 5.38
CA HIS A 35 -3.42 -11.38 5.36
C HIS A 35 -3.17 -11.91 6.78
N ARG A 36 -2.54 -11.09 7.62
CA ARG A 36 -2.32 -11.39 9.05
C ARG A 36 -3.62 -11.45 9.83
N ALA A 37 -4.52 -10.49 9.62
CA ALA A 37 -5.81 -10.43 10.31
C ALA A 37 -6.75 -11.58 9.90
N ALA A 38 -6.69 -12.02 8.65
CA ALA A 38 -7.45 -13.14 8.10
C ALA A 38 -6.95 -14.51 8.61
N GLY A 39 -5.79 -14.57 9.26
CA GLY A 39 -5.27 -15.81 9.85
C GLY A 39 -4.81 -16.85 8.83
N HIS A 40 -4.41 -16.42 7.62
CA HIS A 40 -3.85 -17.32 6.63
C HIS A 40 -2.53 -17.93 7.13
N GLN A 41 -2.42 -19.26 7.09
CA GLN A 41 -1.20 -19.98 7.49
C GLN A 41 -0.10 -19.93 6.42
N GLU A 42 -0.48 -19.63 5.18
CA GLU A 42 0.46 -19.47 4.08
C GLU A 42 1.23 -18.15 4.22
N PRO A 43 2.51 -18.09 3.80
CA PRO A 43 3.24 -16.84 3.77
C PRO A 43 2.56 -15.85 2.79
N PRO A 44 2.47 -14.55 3.13
CA PRO A 44 1.97 -13.55 2.20
C PRO A 44 2.88 -13.49 0.96
N LEU A 45 2.30 -13.08 -0.18
CA LEU A 45 3.05 -12.79 -1.40
C LEU A 45 4.16 -11.78 -1.12
N SER A 46 5.30 -11.91 -1.80
CA SER A 46 6.31 -10.85 -1.77
C SER A 46 5.76 -9.58 -2.44
N GLU A 47 6.34 -8.43 -2.10
CA GLU A 47 5.91 -7.14 -2.64
C GLU A 47 5.89 -7.11 -4.18
N ARG A 48 6.93 -7.64 -4.82
CA ARG A 48 7.02 -7.73 -6.28
C ARG A 48 5.93 -8.63 -6.87
N GLU A 49 5.67 -9.76 -6.24
CA GLU A 49 4.62 -10.69 -6.69
C GLU A 49 3.24 -10.07 -6.56
N PHE A 50 2.98 -9.38 -5.45
CA PHE A 50 1.75 -8.63 -5.24
C PHE A 50 1.52 -7.58 -6.34
N TRP A 51 2.53 -6.79 -6.69
CA TRP A 51 2.41 -5.78 -7.75
C TRP A 51 2.23 -6.37 -9.14
N ARG A 52 2.93 -7.48 -9.45
CA ARG A 52 2.75 -8.21 -10.70
C ARG A 52 1.32 -8.73 -10.80
N ASP A 53 0.88 -9.48 -9.80
CA ASP A 53 -0.46 -10.09 -9.71
C ASP A 53 -1.59 -9.03 -9.70
N ARG A 54 -1.36 -7.85 -9.13
CA ARG A 54 -2.28 -6.71 -9.23
C ARG A 54 -2.38 -6.18 -10.66
N THR A 55 -1.24 -5.98 -11.32
CA THR A 55 -1.17 -5.51 -12.71
C THR A 55 -1.81 -6.53 -13.65
N ASP A 56 -1.49 -7.81 -13.49
CA ASP A 56 -2.02 -8.91 -14.30
C ASP A 56 -3.55 -8.99 -14.23
N ARG A 57 -4.13 -8.78 -13.03
CA ARG A 57 -5.60 -8.71 -12.87
C ARG A 57 -6.20 -7.47 -13.54
N GLN A 58 -5.52 -6.33 -13.52
CA GLN A 58 -5.99 -5.12 -14.21
C GLN A 58 -5.93 -5.27 -15.73
N ASP A 59 -4.89 -5.93 -16.24
CA ASP A 59 -4.72 -6.22 -17.67
C ASP A 59 -5.73 -7.27 -18.16
N SER A 60 -5.91 -8.35 -17.38
CA SER A 60 -6.83 -9.46 -17.71
C SER A 60 -8.31 -9.09 -17.53
N ASN A 61 -8.62 -8.14 -16.65
CA ASN A 61 -9.97 -7.65 -16.40
C ASN A 61 -9.99 -6.12 -16.47
N PRO A 62 -9.95 -5.54 -17.69
CA PRO A 62 -10.03 -4.10 -17.86
C PRO A 62 -11.45 -3.64 -17.52
N GLN A 63 -11.69 -3.34 -16.24
CA GLN A 63 -12.97 -2.82 -15.70
C GLN A 63 -13.37 -1.44 -16.28
N GLY A 64 -12.67 -0.96 -17.32
CA GLY A 64 -12.86 0.32 -18.00
C GLY A 64 -13.53 0.21 -19.37
N ARG A 65 -14.28 -0.86 -19.66
CA ARG A 65 -15.12 -0.95 -20.88
C ARG A 65 -16.57 -0.62 -20.57
N CYS A 66 -16.81 0.62 -20.21
CA CYS A 66 -18.07 1.29 -20.50
C CYS A 66 -17.84 1.97 -21.86
N CYS A 67 -18.16 1.23 -22.93
CA CYS A 67 -18.46 1.66 -24.30
C CYS A 67 -18.68 0.40 -25.14
#